data_AF-A0A833H8C5-F1
#
_entry.id   AF-A0A833H8C5-F1
#
_cell.length_a   1.000
_cell.length_b   1.000
_cell.length_c   1.000
_cell.angle_alpha   90.00
_cell.angle_beta   90.00
_cell.angle_gamma   90.00
#
_symmetry.space_group_name_H-M   'P 1'
#
loop_
_entity.id
_entity.type
_entity.pdbx_description
1 polymer ?
#
loop_
_entity_poly.entity_id
_entity_poly.type
_entity_poly.pdbx_seq_one_letter_code
_entity_poly.pdbx_strand_id
1 'polypeptide(L)'
;MAEQDILAICAFCPAPCRSALGEVHGATTETRQPSALALVARSALGGRMPVTADILARLGDLDTVRTCQSACSYGLDIAAALEAVRPRLEAMIDAR
;
A
#
# COMPACT_ATOMS: atom_id res chain seq x y z
N MET A 1 -0.48 4.61 -16.29
CA MET A 1 -0.76 5.44 -15.09
C MET A 1 0.46 5.34 -14.21
N ALA A 2 0.95 6.43 -13.62
CA ALA A 2 2.12 6.34 -12.75
C ALA A 2 1.76 5.61 -11.45
N GLU A 3 2.72 4.92 -10.83
CA GLU A 3 2.51 4.18 -9.59
C GLU A 3 2.00 5.09 -8.48
N GLN A 4 2.47 6.33 -8.43
CA GLN A 4 2.02 7.34 -7.47
C GLN A 4 0.53 7.69 -7.60
N ASP A 5 0.00 7.68 -8.83
CA ASP A 5 -1.42 7.94 -9.07
C ASP A 5 -2.26 6.74 -8.62
N ILE A 6 -1.80 5.52 -8.89
CA ILE A 6 -2.42 4.27 -8.42
C ILE A 6 -2.51 4.27 -6.89
N LEU A 7 -1.39 4.58 -6.22
CA LEU A 7 -1.32 4.69 -4.77
C LEU A 7 -2.22 5.80 -4.23
N ALA A 8 -2.33 6.94 -4.92
CA ALA A 8 -3.23 8.03 -4.52
C ALA A 8 -4.71 7.60 -4.60
N ILE A 9 -5.12 6.92 -5.67
CA ILE A 9 -6.51 6.43 -5.81
C ILE A 9 -6.83 5.44 -4.68
N CYS A 10 -5.92 4.50 -4.41
CA CYS A 10 -6.14 3.52 -3.34
C CYS A 10 -6.15 4.15 -1.95
N ALA A 11 -5.24 5.08 -1.67
CA ALA A 11 -5.12 5.75 -0.36
C ALA A 11 -6.38 6.51 0.04
N PHE A 12 -7.13 7.03 -0.93
CA PHE A 12 -8.36 7.81 -0.72
C PHE A 12 -9.61 7.11 -1.25
N CYS A 13 -9.55 5.79 -1.47
CA CYS A 13 -10.65 5.04 -2.04
C CYS A 13 -11.89 5.06 -1.12
N PRO A 14 -13.08 5.44 -1.61
CA PRO A 14 -14.31 5.41 -0.82
C PRO A 14 -14.90 4.00 -0.69
N ALA A 15 -14.43 3.03 -1.48
CA ALA A 15 -14.86 1.64 -1.47
C ALA A 15 -13.79 0.77 -0.80
N PRO A 16 -13.82 0.61 0.54
CA PRO A 16 -12.80 -0.15 1.24
C PRO A 16 -12.89 -1.63 0.86
N CYS A 17 -11.73 -2.26 0.66
CA CYS A 17 -11.62 -3.69 0.36
C CYS A 17 -12.10 -4.62 1.50
N ARG A 18 -12.62 -4.06 2.60
CA ARG A 18 -13.07 -4.77 3.80
C ARG A 18 -14.06 -5.90 3.47
N SER A 19 -14.95 -5.71 2.50
CA SER A 19 -15.89 -6.74 2.06
C SER A 19 -15.24 -7.93 1.36
N ALA A 20 -14.08 -7.73 0.74
CA ALA A 20 -13.35 -8.75 -0.02
C ALA A 20 -12.28 -9.49 0.78
N LEU A 21 -11.76 -8.86 1.83
CA LEU A 21 -10.72 -9.45 2.70
C LEU A 21 -11.30 -10.50 3.66
N GLY A 22 -12.63 -10.52 3.85
CA GLY A 22 -13.34 -11.49 4.69
C GLY A 22 -12.85 -11.55 6.14
N GLU A 23 -13.32 -12.52 6.91
CA GLU A 23 -12.77 -12.85 8.24
C GLU A 23 -11.43 -13.60 8.15
N VAL A 24 -10.97 -13.94 6.92
CA VAL A 24 -9.78 -14.75 6.61
C VAL A 24 -8.50 -14.12 7.16
N HIS A 25 -8.50 -12.82 7.44
CA HIS A 25 -7.39 -12.11 8.06
C HIS A 25 -7.74 -11.58 9.44
N GLY A 26 -8.49 -12.37 10.23
CA GLY A 26 -8.73 -12.24 11.68
C GLY A 26 -8.49 -10.84 12.23
N ALA A 27 -9.55 -10.03 12.30
CA ALA A 27 -9.45 -8.62 12.68
C ALA A 27 -8.30 -7.90 11.95
N THR A 28 -8.44 -7.71 10.62
CA THR A 28 -7.52 -6.86 9.86
C THR A 28 -7.39 -5.53 10.57
N THR A 29 -6.25 -5.31 11.23
CA THR A 29 -5.95 -4.05 11.89
C THR A 29 -6.01 -2.98 10.81
N GLU A 30 -6.68 -1.85 11.04
CA GLU A 30 -6.89 -0.84 10.00
C GLU A 30 -5.56 -0.39 9.32
N THR A 31 -4.46 -0.50 10.06
CA THR A 31 -3.09 -0.23 9.60
C THR A 31 -2.53 -1.22 8.56
N ARG A 32 -3.19 -2.35 8.31
CA ARG A 32 -2.82 -3.36 7.30
C ARG A 32 -3.72 -3.32 6.06
N GLN A 33 -4.69 -2.41 6.02
CA GLN A 33 -5.55 -2.29 4.85
C GLN A 33 -4.77 -1.74 3.64
N PRO A 34 -5.13 -2.15 2.41
CA PRO A 34 -4.46 -1.69 1.19
C PRO A 34 -4.39 -0.16 1.08
N SER A 35 -5.47 0.54 1.45
CA SER A 35 -5.52 2.01 1.46
C SER A 35 -4.54 2.62 2.46
N ALA A 36 -4.37 2.02 3.65
CA ALA A 36 -3.42 2.47 4.64
C ALA A 36 -1.97 2.27 4.16
N LEU A 37 -1.66 1.12 3.55
CA LEU A 37 -0.34 0.86 2.96
C LEU A 37 -0.04 1.82 1.81
N ALA A 38 -1.04 2.07 0.94
CA ALA A 38 -0.92 3.04 -0.15
C ALA A 38 -0.68 4.47 0.36
N LEU A 39 -1.37 4.87 1.44
CA LEU A 39 -1.18 6.17 2.08
C LEU A 39 0.23 6.33 2.66
N VAL A 40 0.75 5.28 3.32
CA VAL A 40 2.10 5.26 3.88
C VAL A 40 3.13 5.37 2.75
N ALA A 41 3.05 4.53 1.72
CA ALA A 41 3.96 4.57 0.57
C ALA A 41 3.95 5.95 -0.11
N ARG A 42 2.77 6.53 -0.34
CA ARG A 42 2.64 7.87 -0.93
C ARG A 42 3.24 8.96 -0.05
N SER A 43 3.02 8.89 1.25
CA SER A 43 3.54 9.90 2.19
C SER A 43 5.06 9.84 2.30
N ALA A 44 5.61 8.63 2.28
CA ALA A 44 7.04 8.38 2.24
C ALA A 44 7.69 8.90 0.94
N LEU A 45 7.14 8.53 -0.23
CA LEU A 45 7.61 9.03 -1.53
C LEU A 45 7.53 10.56 -1.65
N GLY A 46 6.52 11.17 -1.02
CA GLY A 46 6.35 12.62 -1.00
C GLY A 46 7.21 13.35 0.04
N GLY A 47 8.09 12.65 0.77
CA GLY A 47 8.93 13.24 1.83
C GLY A 47 8.17 13.75 3.05
N ARG A 48 6.88 13.41 3.18
CA ARG A 48 6.02 13.83 4.31
C ARG A 48 6.14 12.89 5.50
N MET A 49 6.74 11.73 5.31
CA MET A 49 6.99 10.72 6.32
C MET A 49 8.42 10.19 6.13
N PRO A 50 9.22 10.04 7.21
CA PRO A 50 10.53 9.44 7.12
C PRO A 50 10.40 7.99 6.63
N VAL A 51 11.28 7.55 5.74
CA VAL A 51 11.38 6.12 5.40
C VAL A 51 12.24 5.42 6.46
N THR A 52 11.73 4.34 7.02
CA THR A 52 12.42 3.52 8.03
C THR A 52 12.34 2.05 7.65
N ALA A 53 13.22 1.23 8.23
CA ALA A 53 13.20 -0.23 8.02
C ALA A 53 11.82 -0.84 8.39
N ASP A 54 11.19 -0.34 9.46
CA ASP A 54 9.85 -0.77 9.86
C ASP A 54 8.78 -0.46 8.80
N ILE A 55 8.87 0.68 8.13
CA ILE A 55 7.94 1.04 7.05
C ILE A 55 8.15 0.12 5.86
N LEU A 56 9.40 -0.14 5.47
CA LEU A 56 9.69 -1.08 4.38
C LEU A 56 9.23 -2.50 4.69
N ALA A 57 9.40 -2.96 5.94
CA ALA A 57 8.90 -4.26 6.37
C ALA A 57 7.37 -4.32 6.26
N ARG A 58 6.65 -3.28 6.70
CA ARG A 58 5.18 -3.22 6.59
C ARG A 58 4.69 -3.17 5.14
N LEU A 59 5.39 -2.45 4.27
CA LEU A 59 5.10 -2.43 2.83
C LEU A 59 5.48 -3.76 2.14
N GLY A 60 6.12 -4.70 2.84
CA GLY A 60 6.50 -6.01 2.29
C GLY A 60 5.44 -7.08 2.52
N ASP A 61 4.54 -6.87 3.48
CA ASP A 61 3.41 -7.74 3.76
C ASP A 61 2.26 -7.43 2.79
N LEU A 62 2.39 -7.95 1.56
CA LEU A 62 1.46 -7.67 0.45
C LEU A 62 0.35 -8.71 0.30
N ASP A 63 0.29 -9.74 1.14
CA ASP A 63 -0.69 -10.83 0.99
C ASP A 63 -2.13 -10.33 1.14
N THR A 64 -2.33 -9.37 2.05
CA THR A 64 -3.62 -8.67 2.19
C THR A 64 -3.95 -7.86 0.93
N VAL A 65 -2.96 -7.21 0.31
CA VAL A 65 -3.14 -6.37 -0.88
C VAL A 65 -3.44 -7.22 -2.12
N ARG A 66 -2.80 -8.38 -2.25
CA ARG A 66 -3.06 -9.34 -3.33
C ARG A 66 -4.48 -9.90 -3.24
N THR A 67 -4.95 -10.17 -2.02
CA THR A 67 -6.30 -10.71 -1.78
C THR A 67 -7.40 -9.76 -2.26
N CYS A 68 -7.23 -8.44 -2.12
CA CYS A 68 -8.27 -7.50 -2.53
C CYS A 68 -8.28 -7.15 -4.03
N GLN A 69 -7.30 -7.62 -4.82
CA GLN A 69 -7.17 -7.24 -6.22
C GLN A 69 -8.42 -7.57 -7.04
N SER A 70 -8.96 -8.77 -6.86
CA SER A 70 -10.18 -9.24 -7.55
C SER A 70 -11.43 -8.43 -7.22
N ALA A 71 -11.42 -7.66 -6.12
CA ALA A 71 -12.53 -6.84 -5.67
C ALA A 71 -12.31 -5.34 -5.88
N CYS A 72 -11.20 -4.93 -6.52
CA CYS A 72 -10.94 -3.53 -6.80
C CYS A 72 -11.90 -3.02 -7.88
N SER A 73 -12.83 -2.13 -7.52
CA SER A 73 -13.77 -1.49 -8.46
C SER A 73 -13.09 -0.66 -9.54
N TYR A 74 -11.84 -0.23 -9.30
CA TYR A 74 -11.02 0.52 -10.24
C TYR A 74 -10.08 -0.37 -11.08
N GLY A 75 -10.08 -1.70 -10.86
CA GLY A 75 -9.22 -2.64 -11.59
C GLY A 75 -7.72 -2.42 -11.39
N LEU A 76 -7.32 -1.83 -10.26
CA LEU A 76 -5.93 -1.45 -9.99
C LEU A 76 -5.15 -2.59 -9.32
N ASP A 77 -3.91 -2.79 -9.75
CA ASP A 77 -2.96 -3.68 -9.10
C ASP A 77 -2.11 -2.90 -8.08
N ILE A 78 -2.61 -2.85 -6.84
CA ILE A 78 -1.96 -2.12 -5.75
C ILE A 78 -0.70 -2.84 -5.28
N ALA A 79 -0.67 -4.18 -5.34
CA ALA A 79 0.51 -4.95 -4.97
C ALA A 79 1.67 -4.65 -5.93
N ALA A 80 1.42 -4.69 -7.25
CA ALA A 80 2.40 -4.32 -8.25
C ALA A 80 2.87 -2.87 -8.10
N ALA A 81 1.97 -1.93 -7.80
CA ALA A 81 2.34 -0.53 -7.57
C ALA A 81 3.26 -0.37 -6.34
N LEU A 82 2.99 -1.09 -5.25
CA LEU A 82 3.82 -1.08 -4.04
C LEU A 82 5.21 -1.71 -4.29
N GLU A 83 5.26 -2.83 -5.02
CA GLU A 83 6.51 -3.47 -5.43
C GLU A 83 7.35 -2.56 -6.32
N ALA A 84 6.72 -1.85 -7.27
CA ALA A 84 7.41 -0.95 -8.18
C ALA A 84 8.02 0.28 -7.48
N VAL A 85 7.41 0.79 -6.41
CA VAL A 85 7.96 1.95 -5.67
C VAL A 85 8.95 1.57 -4.57
N ARG A 86 8.99 0.28 -4.16
CA ARG A 86 9.86 -0.20 -3.08
C ARG A 86 11.34 0.16 -3.27
N PRO A 87 11.98 -0.04 -4.44
CA PRO A 87 13.40 0.30 -4.61
C PRO A 87 13.69 1.79 -4.39
N ARG A 88 12.73 2.66 -4.74
CA ARG A 88 12.86 4.11 -4.50
C ARG A 88 12.80 4.44 -3.02
N LEU A 89 11.94 3.76 -2.28
CA LEU A 89 11.84 3.91 -0.83
C LEU A 89 13.10 3.38 -0.13
N GLU A 90 13.64 2.24 -0.58
CA GLU A 90 14.89 1.68 -0.07
C GLU A 90 16.06 2.66 -0.25
N ALA A 91 16.21 3.25 -1.45
CA ALA A 91 17.24 4.26 -1.70
C ALA A 91 17.11 5.53 -0.82
N MET A 92 15.91 5.84 -0.31
CA MET A 92 15.69 6.97 0.60
C MET A 92 16.15 6.68 2.04
N ILE A 93 16.31 5.42 2.44
CA ILE A 93 16.91 5.05 3.72
C ILE A 93 18.42 5.26 3.66
N ASP A 94 19.07 4.78 2.59
CA ASP A 94 20.53 4.83 2.44
C ASP A 94 21.08 6.26 2.25
N ALA A 95 20.21 7.21 1.90
CA ALA A 95 20.54 8.62 1.75
C ALA A 95 20.56 9.42 3.07
N ARG A 96 20.30 8.78 4.21
CA ARG A 96 20.30 9.38 5.55
C ARG A 96 21.49 8.94 6.40
#